data_AF-A0A1V6C828-F1
#
_entry.id   AF-A0A1V6C828-F1
#
_cell.length_a   1.000
_cell.length_b   1.000
_cell.length_c   1.000
_cell.angle_alpha   90.00
_cell.angle_beta   90.00
_cell.angle_gamma   90.00
#
_symmetry.space_group_name_H-M   'P 1'
#
loop_
_entity.id
_entity.type
_entity.pdbx_description
1 polymer ?
#
loop_
_entity_poly.entity_id
_entity_poly.type
_entity_poly.pdbx_seq_one_letter_code
_entity_poly.pdbx_strand_id
1 'polypeptide(L)'
;MQFWGDIVQRHPELIPEIPKDVIVLEWGYESDHPFAHRCKKIKETGIPFYVCPGTSTWNTIAGRTENCLANLINAAQNGLRTGAIGFLNTDWGDNGHWQYLPISYIGFGFGAGVSWCLRTNFDADIKKQTGFFAFDDKSFNAGNLAYEIGSVATATGIHISNTSPLFTSIREDLETPVFTSMIRKTGINNAQNQIKKAMSYLSKTKINNKEKDIIKEEFKNAARLLEHACKRALLMLEGYETEKNFPEDALKMLVKDAQEIIKMHKKLWLKRNRPGGLEESIELLERFIITAYKKFL
;
A
#
# COMPACT_ATOMS: atom_id res chain seq x y z
N MET A 1 -9.21 19.89 -19.89
CA MET A 1 -9.45 19.54 -18.46
C MET A 1 -9.35 18.02 -18.28
N GLN A 2 -9.07 17.50 -17.07
CA GLN A 2 -9.10 16.07 -16.76
C GLN A 2 -10.15 15.78 -15.67
N PHE A 3 -10.84 14.64 -15.71
CA PHE A 3 -11.80 14.24 -14.67
C PHE A 3 -11.91 12.71 -14.54
N TRP A 4 -12.32 12.22 -13.36
CA TRP A 4 -12.48 10.80 -13.08
C TRP A 4 -13.64 10.19 -13.88
N GLY A 5 -13.39 9.06 -14.53
CA GLY A 5 -14.29 8.43 -15.50
C GLY A 5 -15.54 7.74 -14.93
N ASP A 6 -15.85 7.91 -13.64
CA ASP A 6 -17.01 7.28 -12.99
C ASP A 6 -18.33 7.55 -13.72
N ILE A 7 -18.50 8.78 -14.21
CA ILE A 7 -19.70 9.20 -14.96
C ILE A 7 -19.85 8.37 -16.23
N VAL A 8 -18.77 8.12 -16.99
CA VAL A 8 -18.84 7.32 -18.22
C VAL A 8 -19.25 5.88 -17.92
N GLN A 9 -18.86 5.35 -16.76
CA GLN A 9 -19.16 3.97 -16.38
C GLN A 9 -20.56 3.78 -15.78
N ARG A 10 -21.06 4.78 -15.04
CA ARG A 10 -22.31 4.69 -14.25
C ARG A 10 -23.49 5.40 -14.88
N HIS A 11 -23.23 6.43 -15.69
CA HIS A 11 -24.22 7.34 -16.27
C HIS A 11 -23.95 7.56 -17.77
N PRO A 12 -24.01 6.50 -18.60
CA PRO A 12 -23.75 6.61 -20.04
C PRO A 12 -24.69 7.59 -20.75
N GLU A 13 -25.89 7.84 -20.21
CA GLU A 13 -26.85 8.83 -20.69
C GLU A 13 -26.31 10.26 -20.68
N LEU A 14 -25.34 10.57 -19.82
CA LEU A 14 -24.73 11.90 -19.69
C LEU A 14 -23.52 12.11 -20.61
N ILE A 15 -23.06 11.07 -21.31
CA ILE A 15 -21.90 11.16 -22.23
C ILE A 15 -22.07 12.27 -23.29
N PRO A 16 -23.26 12.52 -23.88
CA PRO A 16 -23.46 13.61 -24.83
C PRO A 16 -23.19 15.00 -24.23
N GLU A 17 -23.37 15.18 -22.93
CA GLU A 17 -23.19 16.45 -22.21
C GLU A 17 -21.71 16.72 -21.84
N ILE A 18 -20.85 15.71 -21.94
CA ILE A 18 -19.43 15.85 -21.62
C ILE A 18 -18.76 16.76 -22.67
N PRO A 19 -18.07 17.84 -22.24
CA PRO A 19 -17.34 18.71 -23.16
C PRO A 19 -16.31 17.92 -23.97
N LYS A 20 -16.07 18.30 -25.23
CA LYS A 20 -15.20 17.51 -26.13
C LYS A 20 -13.70 17.74 -25.90
N ASP A 21 -13.34 18.77 -25.15
CA ASP A 21 -11.97 19.21 -24.82
C ASP A 21 -11.51 18.74 -23.42
N VAL A 22 -11.91 17.54 -23.05
CA VAL A 22 -11.59 16.90 -21.77
C VAL A 22 -10.90 15.56 -21.97
N ILE A 23 -10.18 15.12 -20.94
CA ILE A 23 -9.59 13.78 -20.86
C ILE A 23 -10.26 13.03 -19.71
N VAL A 24 -10.78 11.84 -20.01
CA VAL A 24 -11.35 10.92 -19.02
C VAL A 24 -10.21 10.17 -18.30
N LEU A 25 -10.28 10.05 -16.99
CA LEU A 25 -9.35 9.27 -16.18
C LEU A 25 -10.02 7.94 -15.79
N GLU A 26 -9.78 6.88 -16.57
CA GLU A 26 -10.25 5.53 -16.22
C GLU A 26 -9.38 4.94 -15.13
N TRP A 27 -9.92 4.83 -13.93
CA TRP A 27 -9.15 4.45 -12.74
C TRP A 27 -9.58 3.11 -12.16
N GLY A 28 -8.61 2.44 -11.56
CA GLY A 28 -8.81 1.15 -10.93
C GLY A 28 -7.51 0.57 -10.38
N TYR A 29 -7.57 0.06 -9.15
CA TYR A 29 -6.36 -0.19 -8.36
C TYR A 29 -6.12 -1.66 -8.04
N GLU A 30 -7.07 -2.53 -8.34
CA GLU A 30 -6.89 -3.98 -8.17
C GLU A 30 -6.28 -4.61 -9.43
N SER A 31 -5.52 -5.67 -9.22
CA SER A 31 -4.86 -6.43 -10.29
C SER A 31 -5.84 -6.93 -11.37
N ASP A 32 -7.07 -7.22 -10.99
CA ASP A 32 -8.16 -7.73 -11.82
C ASP A 32 -9.14 -6.62 -12.27
N HIS A 33 -8.80 -5.34 -12.07
CA HIS A 33 -9.65 -4.24 -12.50
C HIS A 33 -10.01 -4.40 -13.99
N PRO A 34 -11.30 -4.25 -14.38
CA PRO A 34 -11.76 -4.60 -15.72
C PRO A 34 -11.43 -3.54 -16.78
N PHE A 35 -10.15 -3.12 -16.88
CA PHE A 35 -9.68 -2.14 -17.86
C PHE A 35 -10.07 -2.51 -19.30
N ALA A 36 -9.99 -3.79 -19.68
CA ALA A 36 -10.36 -4.23 -21.02
C ALA A 36 -11.78 -3.79 -21.42
N HIS A 37 -12.75 -4.01 -20.54
CA HIS A 37 -14.15 -3.64 -20.77
C HIS A 37 -14.36 -2.12 -20.62
N ARG A 38 -13.80 -1.52 -19.57
CA ARG A 38 -14.03 -0.11 -19.25
C ARG A 38 -13.37 0.85 -20.26
N CYS A 39 -12.15 0.58 -20.67
CA CYS A 39 -11.47 1.38 -21.70
C CYS A 39 -12.14 1.23 -23.07
N LYS A 40 -12.71 0.06 -23.39
CA LYS A 40 -13.48 -0.12 -24.63
C LYS A 40 -14.70 0.80 -24.66
N LYS A 41 -15.48 0.86 -23.57
CA LYS A 41 -16.62 1.78 -23.45
C LYS A 41 -16.20 3.24 -23.66
N ILE A 42 -15.09 3.66 -23.04
CA ILE A 42 -14.60 5.04 -23.20
C ILE A 42 -14.16 5.29 -24.64
N LYS A 43 -13.45 4.35 -25.28
CA LYS A 43 -13.07 4.46 -26.69
C LYS A 43 -14.28 4.67 -27.61
N GLU A 44 -15.40 3.99 -27.34
CA GLU A 44 -16.65 4.12 -28.11
C GLU A 44 -17.26 5.53 -28.02
N THR A 45 -16.94 6.31 -26.97
CA THR A 45 -17.38 7.72 -26.85
C THR A 45 -16.60 8.70 -27.72
N GLY A 46 -15.41 8.29 -28.20
CA GLY A 46 -14.46 9.17 -28.90
C GLY A 46 -13.75 10.20 -28.02
N ILE A 47 -14.03 10.25 -26.71
CA ILE A 47 -13.36 11.16 -25.77
C ILE A 47 -11.97 10.60 -25.45
N PRO A 48 -10.89 11.40 -25.53
CA PRO A 48 -9.56 10.93 -25.16
C PRO A 48 -9.50 10.58 -23.67
N PHE A 49 -8.67 9.60 -23.32
CA PHE A 49 -8.61 9.11 -21.95
C PHE A 49 -7.23 8.60 -21.56
N TYR A 50 -7.00 8.62 -20.24
CA TYR A 50 -5.86 7.99 -19.59
C TYR A 50 -6.31 6.74 -18.87
N VAL A 51 -5.40 5.77 -18.73
CA VAL A 51 -5.54 4.71 -17.72
C VAL A 51 -4.85 5.15 -16.43
N CYS A 52 -5.48 4.89 -15.29
CA CYS A 52 -5.05 5.37 -13.98
C CYS A 52 -4.94 4.20 -12.97
N PRO A 53 -3.89 3.36 -13.09
CA PRO A 53 -3.55 2.38 -12.06
C PRO A 53 -2.89 3.05 -10.85
N GLY A 54 -2.46 2.28 -9.86
CA GLY A 54 -1.74 2.86 -8.74
C GLY A 54 -0.72 1.99 -8.02
N THR A 55 0.05 2.65 -7.16
CA THR A 55 1.15 2.10 -6.37
C THR A 55 0.69 1.05 -5.34
N SER A 56 -0.60 1.03 -5.01
CA SER A 56 -1.20 0.13 -4.00
C SER A 56 -0.58 0.27 -2.61
N THR A 57 -0.17 1.49 -2.23
CA THR A 57 0.50 1.77 -0.94
C THR A 57 -0.40 2.44 0.09
N TRP A 58 -1.51 3.04 -0.30
CA TRP A 58 -2.53 3.57 0.62
C TRP A 58 -3.42 2.46 1.17
N ASN A 59 -4.05 2.69 2.33
CA ASN A 59 -4.76 1.64 3.08
C ASN A 59 -3.88 0.41 3.35
N THR A 60 -2.57 0.63 3.49
CA THR A 60 -1.60 -0.39 3.85
C THR A 60 -0.54 0.22 4.77
N ILE A 61 0.32 -0.62 5.34
CA ILE A 61 1.51 -0.15 6.06
C ILE A 61 2.75 -0.16 5.16
N ALA A 62 2.89 -1.15 4.27
CA ALA A 62 4.08 -1.36 3.45
C ALA A 62 3.80 -1.75 2.00
N GLY A 63 2.60 -1.47 1.50
CA GLY A 63 2.19 -1.75 0.13
C GLY A 63 1.59 -3.13 -0.10
N ARG A 64 1.11 -3.34 -1.32
CA ARG A 64 0.66 -4.63 -1.88
C ARG A 64 1.42 -4.88 -3.18
N THR A 65 2.68 -5.30 -3.08
CA THR A 65 3.62 -5.37 -4.21
C THR A 65 3.04 -6.16 -5.39
N GLU A 66 2.53 -7.36 -5.16
CA GLU A 66 2.01 -8.20 -6.24
C GLU A 66 0.80 -7.56 -6.93
N ASN A 67 -0.13 -6.98 -6.15
CA ASN A 67 -1.28 -6.27 -6.70
C ASN A 67 -0.85 -5.06 -7.54
N CYS A 68 0.10 -4.28 -7.04
CA CYS A 68 0.65 -3.11 -7.74
C CYS A 68 1.20 -3.50 -9.11
N LEU A 69 2.10 -4.50 -9.17
CA LEU A 69 2.74 -4.90 -10.42
C LEU A 69 1.71 -5.41 -11.45
N ALA A 70 0.78 -6.27 -11.01
CA ALA A 70 -0.26 -6.80 -11.89
C ALA A 70 -1.23 -5.71 -12.38
N ASN A 71 -1.63 -4.78 -11.50
CA ASN A 71 -2.49 -3.64 -11.84
C ASN A 71 -1.84 -2.71 -12.88
N LEU A 72 -0.55 -2.39 -12.71
CA LEU A 72 0.22 -1.54 -13.63
C LEU A 72 0.33 -2.19 -15.03
N ILE A 73 0.60 -3.50 -15.09
CA ILE A 73 0.61 -4.26 -16.36
C ILE A 73 -0.77 -4.25 -17.02
N ASN A 74 -1.82 -4.57 -16.25
CA ASN A 74 -3.20 -4.65 -16.74
C ASN A 74 -3.65 -3.31 -17.35
N ALA A 75 -3.36 -2.19 -16.67
CA ALA A 75 -3.64 -0.85 -17.19
C ALA A 75 -2.85 -0.55 -18.47
N ALA A 76 -1.54 -0.78 -18.49
CA ALA A 76 -0.70 -0.49 -19.66
C ALA A 76 -1.13 -1.32 -20.89
N GLN A 77 -1.41 -2.61 -20.70
CA GLN A 77 -1.87 -3.51 -21.76
C GLN A 77 -3.18 -3.04 -22.38
N ASN A 78 -4.18 -2.73 -21.55
CA ASN A 78 -5.49 -2.35 -22.03
C ASN A 78 -5.52 -0.92 -22.56
N GLY A 79 -4.77 0.01 -21.95
CA GLY A 79 -4.56 1.35 -22.48
C GLY A 79 -4.01 1.33 -23.90
N LEU A 80 -2.93 0.57 -24.15
CA LEU A 80 -2.36 0.41 -25.50
C LEU A 80 -3.35 -0.19 -26.49
N ARG A 81 -4.09 -1.25 -26.10
CA ARG A 81 -5.08 -1.91 -26.98
C ARG A 81 -6.24 -0.99 -27.38
N THR A 82 -6.64 -0.10 -26.48
CA THR A 82 -7.82 0.75 -26.65
C THR A 82 -7.51 2.18 -27.08
N GLY A 83 -6.23 2.53 -27.21
CA GLY A 83 -5.80 3.85 -27.67
C GLY A 83 -5.86 4.93 -26.59
N ALA A 84 -5.63 4.57 -25.32
CA ALA A 84 -5.41 5.55 -24.26
C ALA A 84 -4.24 6.47 -24.64
N ILE A 85 -4.41 7.77 -24.42
CA ILE A 85 -3.41 8.79 -24.78
C ILE A 85 -2.47 9.13 -23.62
N GLY A 86 -2.62 8.46 -22.47
CA GLY A 86 -1.76 8.64 -21.33
C GLY A 86 -1.94 7.61 -20.23
N PHE A 87 -1.02 7.63 -19.28
CA PHE A 87 -0.94 6.75 -18.13
C PHE A 87 -0.68 7.60 -16.89
N LEU A 88 -1.62 7.64 -15.96
CA LEU A 88 -1.49 8.40 -14.71
C LEU A 88 -1.29 7.42 -13.57
N ASN A 89 -0.06 7.26 -13.12
CA ASN A 89 0.25 6.40 -11.99
C ASN A 89 -0.16 7.09 -10.67
N THR A 90 -1.14 6.54 -9.97
CA THR A 90 -1.72 7.15 -8.77
C THR A 90 -1.06 6.65 -7.49
N ASP A 91 -0.86 7.55 -6.53
CA ASP A 91 -0.37 7.27 -5.18
C ASP A 91 -1.18 8.10 -4.19
N TRP A 92 -1.94 7.42 -3.34
CA TRP A 92 -2.91 8.04 -2.44
C TRP A 92 -2.45 8.04 -1.00
N GLY A 93 -3.26 8.63 -0.12
CA GLY A 93 -2.96 8.85 1.30
C GLY A 93 -4.10 8.56 2.25
N ASP A 94 -4.93 7.60 1.90
CA ASP A 94 -6.17 7.34 2.61
C ASP A 94 -5.97 6.88 4.05
N ASN A 95 -6.95 7.20 4.91
CA ASN A 95 -7.09 6.66 6.27
C ASN A 95 -5.83 6.83 7.14
N GLY A 96 -5.21 8.01 7.07
CA GLY A 96 -4.09 8.41 7.93
C GLY A 96 -2.73 8.45 7.23
N HIS A 97 -2.59 7.94 5.99
CA HIS A 97 -1.32 7.97 5.25
C HIS A 97 -0.14 7.39 6.08
N TRP A 98 -0.30 6.17 6.59
CA TRP A 98 0.72 5.53 7.43
C TRP A 98 1.89 4.91 6.65
N GLN A 99 1.74 4.76 5.33
CA GLN A 99 2.80 4.36 4.43
C GLN A 99 3.85 5.47 4.28
N TYR A 100 5.12 5.07 4.20
CA TYR A 100 6.23 6.00 3.92
C TYR A 100 6.58 6.02 2.44
N LEU A 101 7.10 7.15 1.97
CA LEU A 101 7.43 7.39 0.57
C LEU A 101 8.26 6.27 -0.11
N PRO A 102 9.30 5.67 0.52
CA PRO A 102 10.07 4.59 -0.11
C PRO A 102 9.27 3.35 -0.49
N ILE A 103 8.12 3.13 0.13
CA ILE A 103 7.22 2.00 -0.18
C ILE A 103 6.60 2.19 -1.57
N SER A 104 6.33 3.43 -1.98
CA SER A 104 5.76 3.77 -3.30
C SER A 104 6.77 3.66 -4.45
N TYR A 105 8.07 3.53 -4.17
CA TYR A 105 9.12 3.55 -5.21
C TYR A 105 9.03 2.38 -6.19
N ILE A 106 8.54 1.20 -5.76
CA ILE A 106 8.27 0.09 -6.68
C ILE A 106 7.19 0.49 -7.69
N GLY A 107 6.06 1.01 -7.19
CA GLY A 107 4.96 1.43 -8.04
C GLY A 107 5.35 2.58 -8.97
N PHE A 108 6.11 3.56 -8.49
CA PHE A 108 6.62 4.65 -9.33
C PHE A 108 7.56 4.14 -10.42
N GLY A 109 8.60 3.39 -10.06
CA GLY A 109 9.61 2.93 -11.00
C GLY A 109 9.03 1.97 -12.04
N PHE A 110 8.26 0.97 -11.60
CA PHE A 110 7.67 0.01 -12.52
C PHE A 110 6.58 0.65 -13.39
N GLY A 111 5.74 1.52 -12.81
CA GLY A 111 4.73 2.26 -13.56
C GLY A 111 5.33 3.16 -14.64
N ALA A 112 6.46 3.81 -14.37
CA ALA A 112 7.23 4.54 -15.38
C ALA A 112 7.75 3.60 -16.49
N GLY A 113 8.27 2.42 -16.12
CA GLY A 113 8.73 1.42 -17.08
C GLY A 113 7.64 0.92 -18.02
N VAL A 114 6.50 0.45 -17.49
CA VAL A 114 5.43 -0.13 -18.32
C VAL A 114 4.67 0.91 -19.14
N SER A 115 4.57 2.15 -18.65
CA SER A 115 3.96 3.25 -19.41
C SER A 115 4.86 3.73 -20.55
N TRP A 116 6.18 3.69 -20.38
CA TRP A 116 7.13 4.00 -21.46
C TRP A 116 7.21 2.89 -22.51
N CYS A 117 7.43 1.64 -22.06
CA CYS A 117 7.47 0.49 -22.94
C CYS A 117 7.11 -0.79 -22.19
N LEU A 118 5.84 -1.15 -22.28
CA LEU A 118 5.31 -2.38 -21.68
C LEU A 118 6.09 -3.63 -22.12
N ARG A 119 6.35 -3.80 -23.43
CA ARG A 119 7.00 -5.01 -23.95
C ARG A 119 8.36 -5.26 -23.31
N THR A 120 9.17 -4.21 -23.14
CA THR A 120 10.51 -4.30 -22.55
C THR A 120 10.45 -4.53 -21.04
N ASN A 121 9.43 -4.00 -20.36
CA ASN A 121 9.33 -4.04 -18.91
C ASN A 121 8.44 -5.15 -18.37
N PHE A 122 7.74 -5.91 -19.21
CA PHE A 122 6.76 -6.92 -18.78
C PHE A 122 7.34 -7.92 -17.75
N ASP A 123 8.53 -8.46 -18.03
CA ASP A 123 9.26 -9.39 -17.15
C ASP A 123 10.50 -8.75 -16.51
N ALA A 124 10.46 -7.43 -16.27
CA ALA A 124 11.58 -6.72 -15.67
C ALA A 124 11.95 -7.27 -14.28
N ASP A 125 13.25 -7.31 -13.99
CA ASP A 125 13.74 -7.60 -12.63
C ASP A 125 13.51 -6.38 -11.73
N ILE A 126 12.30 -6.29 -11.18
CA ILE A 126 11.83 -5.17 -10.36
C ILE A 126 12.77 -4.92 -9.18
N LYS A 127 13.25 -5.97 -8.53
CA LYS A 127 14.14 -5.84 -7.36
C LYS A 127 15.44 -5.15 -7.75
N LYS A 128 16.05 -5.56 -8.87
CA LYS A 128 17.27 -4.89 -9.37
C LYS A 128 17.00 -3.47 -9.84
N GLN A 129 15.94 -3.26 -10.62
CA GLN A 129 15.60 -1.94 -11.16
C GLN A 129 15.29 -0.93 -10.04
N THR A 130 14.45 -1.29 -9.07
CA THR A 130 14.13 -0.43 -7.94
C THR A 130 15.38 -0.18 -7.09
N GLY A 131 16.19 -1.20 -6.83
CA GLY A 131 17.46 -1.05 -6.11
C GLY A 131 18.41 -0.06 -6.79
N PHE A 132 18.56 -0.16 -8.11
CA PHE A 132 19.44 0.71 -8.88
C PHE A 132 18.89 2.13 -9.05
N PHE A 133 17.68 2.27 -9.60
CA PHE A 133 17.15 3.58 -10.01
C PHE A 133 16.53 4.38 -8.88
N ALA A 134 15.82 3.73 -7.95
CA ALA A 134 15.12 4.44 -6.87
C ALA A 134 16.00 4.63 -5.63
N PHE A 135 16.86 3.64 -5.34
CA PHE A 135 17.66 3.63 -4.10
C PHE A 135 19.14 3.90 -4.31
N ASP A 136 19.65 3.98 -5.55
CA ASP A 136 21.09 4.07 -5.82
C ASP A 136 21.90 3.01 -5.04
N ASP A 137 21.35 1.80 -4.95
CA ASP A 137 21.93 0.64 -4.29
C ASP A 137 22.30 -0.43 -5.32
N LYS A 138 23.57 -0.40 -5.76
CA LYS A 138 24.14 -1.36 -6.72
C LYS A 138 24.20 -2.79 -6.17
N SER A 139 24.01 -3.00 -4.87
CA SER A 139 23.87 -4.35 -4.29
C SER A 139 22.45 -4.92 -4.42
N PHE A 140 21.50 -4.09 -4.87
CA PHE A 140 20.08 -4.39 -5.03
C PHE A 140 19.35 -4.81 -3.74
N ASN A 141 20.01 -4.74 -2.58
CA ASN A 141 19.42 -5.11 -1.31
C ASN A 141 18.26 -4.19 -0.92
N ALA A 142 18.32 -2.90 -1.25
CA ALA A 142 17.22 -1.97 -1.01
C ALA A 142 15.97 -2.28 -1.86
N GLY A 143 16.16 -2.73 -3.11
CA GLY A 143 15.07 -3.21 -3.94
C GLY A 143 14.48 -4.53 -3.46
N ASN A 144 15.31 -5.46 -2.97
CA ASN A 144 14.83 -6.67 -2.29
C ASN A 144 14.04 -6.32 -1.02
N LEU A 145 14.55 -5.42 -0.17
CA LEU A 145 13.86 -4.94 1.02
C LEU A 145 12.46 -4.39 0.67
N ALA A 146 12.39 -3.46 -0.28
CA ALA A 146 11.14 -2.83 -0.70
C ALA A 146 10.13 -3.83 -1.26
N TYR A 147 10.60 -4.80 -2.06
CA TYR A 147 9.73 -5.83 -2.63
C TYR A 147 9.17 -6.73 -1.53
N GLU A 148 10.06 -7.29 -0.72
CA GLU A 148 9.72 -8.30 0.28
C GLU A 148 8.84 -7.72 1.40
N ILE A 149 9.03 -6.45 1.79
CA ILE A 149 8.16 -5.84 2.81
C ILE A 149 6.74 -5.59 2.28
N GLY A 150 6.57 -5.28 1.00
CA GLY A 150 5.23 -5.16 0.40
C GLY A 150 4.55 -6.50 0.09
N SER A 151 5.31 -7.59 -0.01
CA SER A 151 4.78 -8.96 -0.06
C SER A 151 4.23 -9.45 1.29
N VAL A 152 4.40 -8.70 2.38
CA VAL A 152 3.80 -9.05 3.68
C VAL A 152 2.27 -9.09 3.57
N ALA A 153 1.67 -8.25 2.72
CA ALA A 153 0.22 -8.22 2.53
C ALA A 153 -0.33 -9.60 2.09
N THR A 154 0.29 -10.24 1.11
CA THR A 154 -0.11 -11.54 0.56
C THR A 154 0.29 -12.71 1.46
N ALA A 155 1.37 -12.58 2.25
CA ALA A 155 1.83 -13.61 3.17
C ALA A 155 0.78 -14.02 4.24
N THR A 156 -0.17 -13.13 4.54
CA THR A 156 -1.30 -13.41 5.45
C THR A 156 -2.25 -14.49 4.91
N GLY A 157 -2.22 -14.77 3.60
CA GLY A 157 -3.05 -15.79 2.96
C GLY A 157 -4.48 -15.35 2.65
N ILE A 158 -4.84 -14.09 2.90
CA ILE A 158 -6.13 -13.52 2.50
C ILE A 158 -5.91 -12.24 1.67
N HIS A 159 -6.88 -11.93 0.81
CA HIS A 159 -6.93 -10.69 0.05
C HIS A 159 -8.16 -9.89 0.45
N ILE A 160 -7.99 -8.58 0.59
CA ILE A 160 -9.06 -7.63 0.82
C ILE A 160 -8.89 -6.52 -0.22
N SER A 161 -9.96 -6.18 -0.92
CA SER A 161 -9.92 -5.14 -1.96
C SER A 161 -9.56 -3.77 -1.37
N ASN A 162 -8.65 -3.04 -2.05
CA ASN A 162 -8.23 -1.69 -1.70
C ASN A 162 -7.65 -1.49 -0.27
N THR A 163 -7.15 -2.55 0.37
CA THR A 163 -6.49 -2.49 1.69
C THR A 163 -5.56 -3.70 1.89
N SER A 164 -4.66 -3.67 2.87
CA SER A 164 -3.92 -4.87 3.30
C SER A 164 -4.50 -5.48 4.58
N PRO A 165 -4.43 -6.81 4.77
CA PRO A 165 -5.04 -7.48 5.93
C PRO A 165 -4.52 -6.95 7.27
N LEU A 166 -3.21 -6.73 7.42
CA LEU A 166 -2.63 -6.18 8.65
C LEU A 166 -2.98 -4.71 8.89
N PHE A 167 -3.20 -3.92 7.84
CA PHE A 167 -3.72 -2.56 7.99
C PHE A 167 -5.17 -2.58 8.50
N THR A 168 -5.98 -3.49 7.97
CA THR A 168 -7.34 -3.73 8.49
C THR A 168 -7.31 -4.16 9.95
N SER A 169 -6.42 -5.08 10.35
CA SER A 169 -6.30 -5.51 11.76
C SER A 169 -5.97 -4.38 12.73
N ILE A 170 -5.20 -3.36 12.30
CA ILE A 170 -4.98 -2.16 13.12
C ILE A 170 -6.29 -1.43 13.37
N ARG A 171 -7.13 -1.29 12.33
CA ARG A 171 -8.34 -0.46 12.34
C ARG A 171 -9.59 -1.12 12.93
N GLU A 172 -9.58 -2.44 13.11
CA GLU A 172 -10.70 -3.14 13.75
C GLU A 172 -10.69 -2.96 15.26
N ASP A 173 -11.87 -2.95 15.87
CA ASP A 173 -12.00 -3.00 17.32
C ASP A 173 -11.49 -4.33 17.87
N LEU A 174 -10.81 -4.28 19.01
CA LEU A 174 -10.12 -5.44 19.57
C LEU A 174 -11.07 -6.61 19.90
N GLU A 175 -12.29 -6.30 20.35
CA GLU A 175 -13.32 -7.27 20.76
C GLU A 175 -14.11 -7.87 19.58
N THR A 176 -14.17 -7.18 18.44
CA THR A 176 -15.04 -7.57 17.32
C THR A 176 -14.26 -7.65 16.00
N PRO A 177 -13.28 -8.57 15.87
CA PRO A 177 -12.52 -8.75 14.64
C PRO A 177 -13.38 -9.44 13.56
N VAL A 178 -13.80 -8.71 12.52
CA VAL A 178 -14.57 -9.28 11.40
C VAL A 178 -13.65 -9.82 10.33
N PHE A 179 -12.69 -9.02 9.86
CA PHE A 179 -11.72 -9.42 8.84
C PHE A 179 -10.53 -10.14 9.45
N THR A 180 -10.07 -9.69 10.62
CA THR A 180 -8.92 -10.31 11.29
C THR A 180 -9.22 -11.76 11.69
N SER A 181 -10.47 -12.09 12.05
CA SER A 181 -10.89 -13.47 12.33
C SER A 181 -10.85 -14.39 11.10
N MET A 182 -10.80 -13.84 9.88
CA MET A 182 -10.61 -14.60 8.65
C MET A 182 -9.13 -14.98 8.42
N ILE A 183 -8.19 -14.30 9.08
CA ILE A 183 -6.75 -14.59 8.98
C ILE A 183 -6.45 -15.80 9.86
N ARG A 184 -5.86 -16.84 9.29
CA ARG A 184 -5.35 -17.97 10.09
C ARG A 184 -4.11 -17.56 10.87
N LYS A 185 -3.90 -18.12 12.06
CA LYS A 185 -2.66 -17.98 12.84
C LYS A 185 -1.40 -18.28 12.01
N THR A 186 -1.46 -19.28 11.13
CA THR A 186 -0.37 -19.59 10.18
C THR A 186 -0.09 -18.46 9.20
N GLY A 187 -1.12 -17.75 8.74
CA GLY A 187 -1.00 -16.56 7.89
C GLY A 187 -0.30 -15.41 8.63
N ILE A 188 -0.63 -15.17 9.90
CA ILE A 188 0.08 -14.15 10.70
C ILE A 188 1.55 -14.54 10.91
N ASN A 189 1.83 -15.80 11.23
CA ASN A 189 3.21 -16.28 11.35
C ASN A 189 4.00 -16.15 10.04
N ASN A 190 3.35 -16.42 8.89
CA ASN A 190 3.95 -16.22 7.57
C ASN A 190 4.27 -14.74 7.32
N ALA A 191 3.36 -13.82 7.71
CA ALA A 191 3.60 -12.39 7.63
C ALA A 191 4.81 -11.96 8.50
N GLN A 192 4.92 -12.46 9.74
CA GLN A 192 6.10 -12.21 10.58
C GLN A 192 7.40 -12.74 9.97
N ASN A 193 7.38 -13.94 9.39
CA ASN A 193 8.53 -14.51 8.67
C ASN A 193 8.90 -13.65 7.45
N GLN A 194 7.91 -13.13 6.73
CA GLN A 194 8.10 -12.26 5.57
C GLN A 194 8.69 -10.90 5.98
N ILE A 195 8.24 -10.31 7.11
CA ILE A 195 8.84 -9.10 7.68
C ILE A 195 10.30 -9.36 8.06
N LYS A 196 10.59 -10.47 8.76
CA LYS A 196 11.96 -10.86 9.13
C LYS A 196 12.85 -11.02 7.90
N LYS A 197 12.35 -11.66 6.84
CA LYS A 197 13.05 -11.82 5.56
C LYS A 197 13.36 -10.45 4.95
N ALA A 198 12.37 -9.57 4.84
CA ALA A 198 12.56 -8.22 4.31
C ALA A 198 13.63 -7.46 5.11
N MET A 199 13.52 -7.46 6.44
CA MET A 199 14.44 -6.74 7.32
C MET A 199 15.86 -7.33 7.34
N SER A 200 16.05 -8.58 6.92
CA SER A 200 17.38 -9.18 6.74
C SER A 200 18.21 -8.51 5.62
N TYR A 201 17.55 -7.81 4.69
CA TYR A 201 18.21 -7.02 3.65
C TYR A 201 18.64 -5.64 4.15
N LEU A 202 17.95 -5.07 5.15
CA LEU A 202 18.17 -3.70 5.60
C LEU A 202 19.63 -3.41 5.99
N SER A 203 20.26 -4.31 6.74
CA SER A 203 21.66 -4.16 7.16
C SER A 203 22.66 -4.27 6.01
N LYS A 204 22.25 -4.88 4.89
CA LYS A 204 23.07 -5.11 3.68
C LYS A 204 22.90 -4.01 2.65
N THR A 205 21.89 -3.14 2.80
CA THR A 205 21.62 -2.04 1.86
C THR A 205 22.77 -1.04 1.78
N LYS A 206 23.15 -0.69 0.56
CA LYS A 206 24.17 0.32 0.24
C LYS A 206 23.56 1.49 -0.54
N ILE A 207 22.57 2.13 0.07
CA ILE A 207 21.90 3.33 -0.47
C ILE A 207 22.92 4.48 -0.48
N ASN A 208 23.27 4.98 -1.67
CA ASN A 208 24.30 6.01 -1.86
C ASN A 208 23.76 7.41 -2.17
N ASN A 209 22.52 7.69 -1.78
CA ASN A 209 21.93 9.02 -1.92
C ASN A 209 21.83 9.77 -0.57
N LYS A 210 21.49 11.06 -0.64
CA LYS A 210 21.34 11.94 0.53
C LYS A 210 20.25 11.51 1.52
N GLU A 211 19.35 10.62 1.11
CA GLU A 211 18.21 10.16 1.89
C GLU A 211 18.45 8.81 2.58
N LYS A 212 19.66 8.24 2.48
CA LYS A 212 19.98 6.89 3.00
C LYS A 212 19.49 6.64 4.42
N ASP A 213 19.65 7.61 5.32
CA ASP A 213 19.35 7.44 6.74
C ASP A 213 17.84 7.53 6.99
N ILE A 214 17.15 8.48 6.33
CA ILE A 214 15.70 8.58 6.46
C ILE A 214 14.99 7.36 5.87
N ILE A 215 15.42 6.89 4.70
CA ILE A 215 14.83 5.70 4.04
C ILE A 215 14.94 4.48 4.97
N LYS A 216 16.10 4.28 5.61
CA LYS A 216 16.29 3.17 6.55
C LYS A 216 15.36 3.29 7.76
N GLU A 217 15.17 4.48 8.30
CA GLU A 217 14.27 4.71 9.44
C GLU A 217 12.79 4.55 9.05
N GLU A 218 12.40 4.96 7.84
CA GLU A 218 11.07 4.75 7.26
C GLU A 218 10.74 3.25 7.16
N PHE A 219 11.64 2.44 6.58
CA PHE A 219 11.46 0.98 6.52
C PHE A 219 11.40 0.35 7.91
N LYS A 220 12.24 0.79 8.86
CA LYS A 220 12.20 0.28 10.24
C LYS A 220 10.86 0.57 10.92
N ASN A 221 10.31 1.77 10.76
CA ASN A 221 9.05 2.10 11.43
C ASN A 221 7.85 1.43 10.75
N ALA A 222 7.86 1.27 9.42
CA ALA A 222 6.86 0.46 8.72
C ALA A 222 6.89 -1.00 9.20
N ALA A 223 8.08 -1.61 9.29
CA ALA A 223 8.24 -2.96 9.81
C ALA A 223 7.78 -3.07 11.28
N ARG A 224 8.06 -2.06 12.11
CA ARG A 224 7.57 -2.01 13.50
C ARG A 224 6.05 -1.98 13.58
N LEU A 225 5.39 -1.19 12.74
CA LEU A 225 3.93 -1.14 12.69
C LEU A 225 3.33 -2.43 12.13
N LEU A 226 3.96 -3.08 11.15
CA LEU A 226 3.56 -4.41 10.69
C LEU A 226 3.68 -5.48 11.80
N GLU A 227 4.80 -5.52 12.52
CA GLU A 227 4.97 -6.44 13.65
C GLU A 227 3.95 -6.17 14.76
N HIS A 228 3.67 -4.90 15.04
CA HIS A 228 2.62 -4.52 15.97
C HIS A 228 1.24 -5.01 15.50
N ALA A 229 0.93 -4.87 14.21
CA ALA A 229 -0.30 -5.39 13.63
C ALA A 229 -0.40 -6.93 13.75
N CYS A 230 0.70 -7.66 13.53
CA CYS A 230 0.74 -9.11 13.75
C CYS A 230 0.46 -9.48 15.21
N LYS A 231 1.10 -8.81 16.17
CA LYS A 231 0.86 -9.05 17.61
C LYS A 231 -0.58 -8.75 18.00
N ARG A 232 -1.13 -7.63 17.51
CA ARG A 232 -2.53 -7.25 17.71
C ARG A 232 -3.48 -8.30 17.10
N ALA A 233 -3.22 -8.75 15.88
CA ALA A 233 -4.05 -9.75 15.22
C ALA A 233 -4.04 -11.10 15.96
N LEU A 234 -2.88 -11.53 16.47
CA LEU A 234 -2.80 -12.73 17.32
C LEU A 234 -3.61 -12.58 18.61
N LEU A 235 -3.54 -11.41 19.25
CA LEU A 235 -4.34 -11.10 20.44
C LEU A 235 -5.84 -11.12 20.15
N MET A 236 -6.27 -10.56 19.01
CA MET A 236 -7.66 -10.61 18.55
C MET A 236 -8.14 -12.04 18.30
N LEU A 237 -7.33 -12.86 17.63
CA LEU A 237 -7.68 -14.27 17.38
C LEU A 237 -7.81 -15.06 18.67
N GLU A 238 -6.88 -14.89 19.62
CA GLU A 238 -6.96 -15.57 20.91
C GLU A 238 -8.20 -15.16 21.71
N GLY A 239 -8.51 -13.86 21.75
CA GLY A 239 -9.73 -13.35 22.40
C GLY A 239 -11.00 -13.89 21.74
N TYR A 240 -11.04 -13.91 20.40
CA TYR A 240 -12.17 -14.42 19.63
C TYR A 240 -12.39 -15.93 19.81
N GLU A 241 -11.31 -16.72 19.83
CA GLU A 241 -11.38 -18.19 19.97
C GLU A 241 -11.70 -18.64 21.40
N THR A 242 -11.26 -17.88 22.41
CA THR A 242 -11.35 -18.31 23.82
C THR A 242 -12.43 -17.60 24.62
N GLU A 243 -13.04 -16.54 24.09
CA GLU A 243 -13.98 -15.65 24.80
C GLU A 243 -13.40 -15.09 26.11
N LYS A 244 -12.06 -15.01 26.22
CA LYS A 244 -11.37 -14.50 27.41
C LYS A 244 -11.02 -13.02 27.27
N ASN A 245 -10.91 -12.37 28.43
CA ASN A 245 -10.32 -11.04 28.54
C ASN A 245 -8.88 -11.03 28.01
N PHE A 246 -8.49 -9.92 27.39
CA PHE A 246 -7.13 -9.72 26.89
C PHE A 246 -6.10 -9.69 28.04
N PRO A 247 -4.95 -10.39 27.93
CA PRO A 247 -3.92 -10.36 28.97
C PRO A 247 -3.34 -8.96 29.18
N GLU A 248 -3.34 -8.49 30.42
CA GLU A 248 -2.88 -7.14 30.80
C GLU A 248 -1.42 -6.88 30.36
N ASP A 249 -0.53 -7.85 30.52
CA ASP A 249 0.87 -7.74 30.11
C ASP A 249 1.02 -7.59 28.59
N ALA A 250 0.22 -8.31 27.80
CA ALA A 250 0.23 -8.19 26.35
C ALA A 250 -0.25 -6.79 25.91
N LEU A 251 -1.31 -6.27 26.54
CA LEU A 251 -1.82 -4.92 26.29
C LEU A 251 -0.79 -3.84 26.66
N LYS A 252 -0.14 -3.94 27.82
CA LYS A 252 0.93 -3.00 28.24
C LYS A 252 2.09 -3.00 27.25
N MET A 253 2.50 -4.17 26.76
CA MET A 253 3.53 -4.29 25.72
C MET A 253 3.09 -3.63 24.42
N LEU A 254 1.86 -3.85 23.96
CA LEU A 254 1.32 -3.21 22.75
C LEU A 254 1.26 -1.69 22.88
N VAL A 255 0.83 -1.16 24.04
CA VAL A 255 0.83 0.30 24.29
C VAL A 255 2.24 0.88 24.17
N LYS A 256 3.25 0.21 24.76
CA LYS A 256 4.65 0.65 24.67
C LYS A 256 5.17 0.64 23.22
N ASP A 257 4.86 -0.42 22.47
CA ASP A 257 5.23 -0.53 21.05
C ASP A 257 4.58 0.60 20.23
N ALA A 258 3.29 0.86 20.46
CA ALA A 258 2.52 1.90 19.77
C ALA A 258 3.06 3.31 20.05
N GLN A 259 3.45 3.62 21.28
CA GLN A 259 4.06 4.90 21.64
C GLN A 259 5.34 5.18 20.85
N GLU A 260 6.21 4.17 20.70
CA GLU A 260 7.44 4.31 19.91
C GLU A 260 7.14 4.43 18.41
N ILE A 261 6.15 3.69 17.89
CA ILE A 261 5.69 3.82 16.49
C ILE A 261 5.22 5.25 16.21
N ILE A 262 4.35 5.81 17.05
CA ILE A 262 3.76 7.14 16.87
C ILE A 262 4.84 8.22 16.98
N LYS A 263 5.72 8.12 17.98
CA LYS A 263 6.87 9.02 18.13
C LYS A 263 7.75 9.04 16.89
N MET A 264 8.07 7.86 16.34
CA MET A 264 8.86 7.75 15.12
C MET A 264 8.08 8.22 13.89
N HIS A 265 6.78 7.95 13.81
CA HIS A 265 5.93 8.44 12.73
C HIS A 265 5.90 9.97 12.69
N LYS A 266 5.71 10.63 13.83
CA LYS A 266 5.79 12.10 13.97
C LYS A 266 7.12 12.65 13.47
N LYS A 267 8.22 12.05 13.90
CA LYS A 267 9.58 12.44 13.48
C LYS A 267 9.79 12.27 11.98
N LEU A 268 9.32 11.17 11.39
CA LEU A 268 9.53 10.86 9.99
C LEU A 268 8.63 11.69 9.07
N TRP A 269 7.37 11.94 9.47
CA TRP A 269 6.45 12.81 8.75
C TRP A 269 7.05 14.20 8.55
N LEU A 270 7.52 14.85 9.63
CA LEU A 270 8.07 16.21 9.57
C LEU A 270 9.39 16.32 8.77
N LYS A 271 10.01 15.19 8.42
CA LYS A 271 11.17 15.18 7.51
C LYS A 271 10.77 15.14 6.03
N ARG A 272 9.57 14.63 5.70
CA ARG A 272 9.08 14.46 4.31
C ARG A 272 7.99 15.47 3.94
N ASN A 273 7.16 15.81 4.91
CA ASN A 273 5.88 16.47 4.71
C ASN A 273 5.81 17.76 5.53
N ARG A 274 4.91 18.66 5.11
CA ARG A 274 4.52 19.81 5.92
C ARG A 274 3.75 19.34 7.16
N PRO A 275 3.60 20.19 8.20
CA PRO A 275 2.88 19.82 9.42
C PRO A 275 1.40 19.47 9.22
N GLY A 276 0.74 19.98 8.17
CA GLY A 276 -0.68 19.67 7.92
C GLY A 276 -0.92 18.18 7.66
N GLY A 277 -2.02 17.64 8.18
CA GLY A 277 -2.38 16.21 8.09
C GLY A 277 -1.72 15.32 9.15
N LEU A 278 -0.73 15.83 9.89
CA LEU A 278 0.00 15.05 10.89
C LEU A 278 -0.85 14.74 12.12
N GLU A 279 -1.61 15.72 12.60
CA GLU A 279 -2.44 15.54 13.80
C GLU A 279 -3.54 14.51 13.53
N GLU A 280 -4.20 14.59 12.37
CA GLU A 280 -5.23 13.66 11.93
C GLU A 280 -4.66 12.24 11.72
N SER A 281 -3.46 12.12 11.15
CA SER A 281 -2.77 10.83 11.02
C SER A 281 -2.47 10.17 12.38
N ILE A 282 -1.94 10.97 13.33
CA ILE A 282 -1.60 10.51 14.67
C ILE A 282 -2.85 10.15 15.45
N GLU A 283 -3.92 10.95 15.38
CA GLU A 283 -5.17 10.69 16.09
C GLU A 283 -5.75 9.33 15.70
N LEU A 284 -5.71 8.97 14.41
CA LEU A 284 -6.14 7.64 13.97
C LEU A 284 -5.26 6.53 14.57
N LEU A 285 -3.93 6.69 14.58
CA LEU A 285 -3.05 5.71 15.25
C LEU A 285 -3.36 5.61 16.75
N GLU A 286 -3.46 6.74 17.46
CA GLU A 286 -3.74 6.76 18.90
C GLU A 286 -5.08 6.11 19.21
N ARG A 287 -6.14 6.43 18.45
CA ARG A 287 -7.44 5.79 18.58
C ARG A 287 -7.33 4.27 18.47
N PHE A 288 -6.71 3.79 17.41
CA PHE A 288 -6.71 2.37 17.09
C PHE A 288 -5.72 1.54 17.91
N ILE A 289 -4.55 2.07 18.28
CA ILE A 289 -3.47 1.31 18.93
C ILE A 289 -2.96 1.90 20.25
N ILE A 290 -3.63 2.89 20.84
CA ILE A 290 -3.40 3.31 22.22
C ILE A 290 -4.71 3.25 23.00
N THR A 291 -5.69 4.04 22.59
CA THR A 291 -7.00 4.14 23.26
C THR A 291 -7.71 2.80 23.26
N ALA A 292 -7.68 2.07 22.14
CA ALA A 292 -8.26 0.73 22.05
C ALA A 292 -7.67 -0.25 23.08
N TYR A 293 -6.37 -0.21 23.35
CA TYR A 293 -5.75 -1.09 24.35
C TYR A 293 -6.05 -0.64 25.77
N LYS A 294 -5.98 0.66 26.03
CA LYS A 294 -6.24 1.25 27.36
C LYS A 294 -7.67 1.04 27.84
N LYS A 295 -8.64 0.78 26.95
CA LYS A 295 -10.00 0.39 27.33
C LYS A 295 -10.03 -0.91 28.17
N PHE A 296 -9.02 -1.76 28.03
CA PHE A 296 -8.93 -3.08 28.70
C PHE A 296 -7.81 -3.16 29.75
N LEU A 297 -7.17 -2.03 30.07
CA LEU A 297 -6.18 -1.88 31.14
C LEU A 297 -6.81 -1.13 32.32
#